data_AF-A0A970UFL6-F1
#
_entry.id   AF-A0A970UFL6-F1
#
_cell.length_a   1.000
_cell.length_b   1.000
_cell.length_c   1.000
_cell.angle_alpha   90.00
_cell.angle_beta   90.00
_cell.angle_gamma   90.00
#
_symmetry.space_group_name_H-M   'P 1'
#
loop_
_entity.id
_entity.type
_entity.pdbx_description
1 polymer ?
#
loop_
_entity_poly.entity_id
_entity_poly.type
_entity_poly.pdbx_seq_one_letter_code
_entity_poly.pdbx_strand_id
1 'polypeptide(L)'
;MNTLKTHEILNKAFRELPHTFVPGFLEVRTEAVSTAEEALRRISEFGGEGWIQLAEQKEILTFEDNSPLGTNEGWPVQAEAVRGDISISLTKDPDGWILAFIEKHPPRDDTDLLAATEFRRRDGGGTLCYETYWTKKDVFGQWEIRPEAFRFSGFSKRGKEDRS
;
A
#
# COMPACT_ATOMS: atom_id res chain seq x y z
N MET A 1 -16.14 13.56 31.16
CA MET A 1 -15.16 12.59 30.61
C MET A 1 -14.46 13.26 29.45
N ASN A 2 -13.15 13.42 29.52
CA ASN A 2 -12.36 14.06 28.46
C ASN A 2 -12.13 13.00 27.38
N THR A 3 -13.01 12.95 26.36
CA THR A 3 -12.88 12.01 25.25
C THR A 3 -11.68 12.47 24.41
N LEU A 4 -10.50 11.92 24.71
CA LEU A 4 -9.34 12.09 23.84
C LEU A 4 -9.74 11.64 22.44
N LYS A 5 -9.58 12.52 21.44
CA LYS A 5 -9.94 12.21 20.06
C LYS A 5 -8.99 11.14 19.50
N THR A 6 -9.44 10.33 18.55
CA THR A 6 -8.64 9.27 17.89
C THR A 6 -7.27 9.80 17.45
N HIS A 7 -7.27 10.98 16.83
CA HIS A 7 -6.06 11.69 16.41
C HIS A 7 -5.07 11.98 17.57
N GLU A 8 -5.55 12.35 18.75
CA GLU A 8 -4.70 12.64 19.91
C GLU A 8 -4.09 11.37 20.51
N ILE A 9 -4.85 10.26 20.51
CA ILE A 9 -4.36 8.96 21.00
C ILE A 9 -3.27 8.45 20.05
N LEU A 10 -3.51 8.50 18.75
CA LEU A 10 -2.54 8.06 17.74
C LEU A 10 -1.24 8.88 17.80
N ASN A 11 -1.33 10.21 17.85
CA ASN A 11 -0.13 11.06 18.01
C ASN A 11 0.64 10.77 19.31
N LYS A 12 -0.04 10.39 20.40
CA LYS A 12 0.60 9.99 21.66
C LYS A 12 1.28 8.62 21.58
N ALA A 13 0.72 7.69 20.80
CA ALA A 13 1.25 6.35 20.61
C ALA A 13 2.46 6.35 19.65
N PHE A 14 2.40 7.18 18.60
CA PHE A 14 3.43 7.29 17.57
C PHE A 14 4.22 8.60 17.71
N ARG A 15 4.85 8.80 18.87
CA ARG A 15 5.55 10.07 19.21
C ARG A 15 6.70 10.43 18.29
N GLU A 16 7.31 9.43 17.64
CA GLU A 16 8.41 9.64 16.69
C GLU A 16 7.92 10.07 15.29
N LEU A 17 6.60 10.09 15.09
CA LEU A 17 5.94 10.45 13.85
C LEU A 17 4.92 11.59 14.07
N PRO A 18 5.31 12.74 14.68
CA PRO A 18 4.37 13.82 14.98
C PRO A 18 3.80 14.40 13.67
N HIS A 19 2.47 14.55 13.60
CA HIS A 19 1.71 15.07 12.44
C HIS A 19 1.58 14.13 11.23
N THR A 20 1.72 12.82 11.44
CA THR A 20 1.67 11.83 10.34
C THR A 20 0.25 11.43 9.94
N PHE A 21 -0.74 11.74 10.79
CA PHE A 21 -2.13 11.34 10.58
C PHE A 21 -2.91 12.42 9.85
N VAL A 22 -3.38 12.11 8.64
CA VAL A 22 -4.26 12.96 7.84
C VAL A 22 -5.65 12.33 7.71
N PRO A 23 -6.74 13.11 7.62
CA PRO A 23 -8.07 12.53 7.45
C PRO A 23 -8.21 11.74 6.15
N GLY A 24 -8.78 10.54 6.23
CA GLY A 24 -9.05 9.68 5.08
C GLY A 24 -9.26 8.23 5.47
N PHE A 25 -9.91 7.45 4.60
CA PHE A 25 -10.03 6.00 4.76
C PHE A 25 -9.62 5.27 3.48
N LEU A 26 -9.39 3.97 3.63
CA LEU A 26 -9.08 3.07 2.51
C LEU A 26 -10.21 2.06 2.35
N GLU A 27 -10.77 1.98 1.15
CA GLU A 27 -11.69 0.92 0.75
C GLU A 27 -10.91 -0.21 0.07
N VAL A 28 -11.18 -1.46 0.46
CA VAL A 28 -10.47 -2.64 -0.07
C VAL A 28 -11.44 -3.58 -0.74
N ARG A 29 -11.14 -3.95 -1.98
CA ARG A 29 -11.86 -4.96 -2.75
C ARG A 29 -10.90 -6.05 -3.19
N THR A 30 -11.22 -7.31 -2.90
CA THR A 30 -10.38 -8.44 -3.27
C THR A 30 -10.97 -9.24 -4.42
N GLU A 31 -10.09 -9.77 -5.26
CA GLU A 31 -10.41 -10.71 -6.34
C GLU A 31 -9.43 -11.87 -6.29
N ALA A 32 -9.91 -13.08 -6.59
CA ALA A 32 -9.07 -14.26 -6.75
C ALA A 32 -8.76 -14.49 -8.24
N VAL A 33 -7.51 -14.88 -8.51
CA VAL A 33 -7.02 -15.22 -9.84
C VAL A 33 -6.33 -16.58 -9.78
N SER A 34 -6.59 -17.46 -10.74
CA SER A 34 -6.13 -18.86 -10.70
C SER A 34 -4.85 -19.14 -11.51
N THR A 35 -4.39 -18.20 -12.34
CA THR A 35 -3.24 -18.41 -13.22
C THR A 35 -2.21 -17.29 -13.12
N ALA A 36 -0.92 -17.64 -13.26
CA ALA A 36 0.19 -16.68 -13.22
C ALA A 36 0.08 -15.63 -14.33
N GLU A 37 -0.28 -16.07 -15.54
CA GLU A 37 -0.47 -15.21 -16.72
C GLU A 37 -1.50 -14.12 -16.43
N GLU A 38 -2.69 -14.51 -15.96
CA GLU A 38 -3.73 -13.55 -15.58
C GLU A 38 -3.27 -12.63 -14.45
N ALA A 39 -2.62 -13.15 -13.40
CA ALA A 39 -2.18 -12.33 -12.28
C ALA A 39 -1.16 -11.25 -12.72
N LEU A 40 -0.22 -11.62 -13.61
CA LEU A 40 0.76 -10.71 -14.19
C LEU A 40 0.10 -9.71 -15.15
N ARG A 41 -0.83 -10.17 -15.99
CA ARG A 41 -1.63 -9.32 -16.89
C ARG A 41 -2.37 -8.24 -16.10
N ARG A 42 -2.98 -8.60 -14.96
CA ARG A 42 -3.72 -7.65 -14.11
C ARG A 42 -2.83 -6.56 -13.52
N ILE A 43 -1.60 -6.87 -13.14
CA ILE A 43 -0.61 -5.86 -12.70
C ILE A 43 -0.18 -4.98 -13.87
N SER A 44 0.13 -5.58 -15.03
CA SER A 44 0.56 -4.86 -16.23
C SER A 44 -0.51 -3.88 -16.72
N GLU A 45 -1.77 -4.32 -16.78
CA GLU A 45 -2.92 -3.49 -17.18
C GLU A 45 -3.29 -2.41 -16.17
N PHE A 46 -3.02 -2.62 -14.89
CA PHE A 46 -3.21 -1.60 -13.87
C PHE A 46 -2.31 -0.38 -14.13
N GLY A 47 -1.05 -0.62 -14.52
CA GLY A 47 -0.07 0.41 -14.85
C GLY A 47 0.42 1.19 -13.63
N GLY A 48 0.80 2.46 -13.82
CA GLY A 48 1.31 3.30 -12.74
C GLY A 48 2.77 3.01 -12.38
N GLU A 49 3.16 3.42 -11.17
CA GLU A 49 4.45 3.03 -10.60
C GLU A 49 4.28 1.85 -9.64
N GLY A 50 5.25 0.95 -9.62
CA GLY A 50 5.14 -0.25 -8.82
C GLY A 50 6.36 -1.14 -8.83
N TRP A 51 6.22 -2.27 -8.15
CA TRP A 51 7.22 -3.30 -8.05
C TRP A 51 6.60 -4.69 -8.11
N ILE A 52 7.39 -5.66 -8.56
CA ILE A 52 6.97 -7.05 -8.66
C ILE A 52 8.14 -8.00 -8.40
N GLN A 53 7.87 -9.03 -7.60
CA GLN A 53 8.75 -10.17 -7.40
C GLN A 53 8.27 -11.33 -8.27
N LEU A 54 9.15 -11.81 -9.14
CA LEU A 54 8.94 -13.04 -9.93
C LEU A 54 9.76 -14.17 -9.31
N ALA A 55 9.22 -15.40 -9.27
CA ALA A 55 9.89 -16.53 -8.63
C ALA A 55 11.21 -16.92 -9.31
N GLU A 56 11.31 -16.67 -10.61
CA GLU A 56 12.47 -16.98 -11.45
C GLU A 56 13.60 -15.96 -11.29
N GLN A 57 13.31 -14.79 -10.70
CA GLN A 57 14.24 -13.68 -10.60
C GLN A 57 14.70 -13.47 -9.16
N LYS A 58 16.00 -13.19 -9.00
CA LYS A 58 16.56 -12.86 -7.68
C LYS A 58 16.26 -11.42 -7.26
N GLU A 59 16.02 -10.55 -8.23
CA GLU A 59 15.82 -9.13 -8.02
C GLU A 59 14.34 -8.76 -8.14
N ILE A 60 13.93 -7.74 -7.40
CA ILE A 60 12.60 -7.15 -7.54
C ILE A 60 12.64 -6.23 -8.75
N LEU A 61 11.71 -6.42 -9.68
CA LEU A 61 11.53 -5.52 -10.81
C LEU A 61 10.71 -4.32 -10.35
N THR A 62 11.11 -3.13 -10.81
CA THR A 62 10.34 -1.90 -10.61
C THR A 62 9.94 -1.30 -11.94
N PHE A 63 8.79 -0.65 -11.98
CA PHE A 63 8.24 -0.03 -13.17
C PHE A 63 7.59 1.32 -12.83
N GLU A 64 7.51 2.19 -13.83
CA GLU A 64 6.90 3.53 -13.78
C GLU A 64 6.12 3.76 -15.09
N ASP A 65 5.26 4.78 -15.16
CA ASP A 65 4.49 5.09 -16.39
C ASP A 65 5.37 5.24 -17.64
N ASN A 66 6.58 5.80 -17.48
CA ASN A 66 7.54 6.00 -18.58
C ASN A 66 8.47 4.80 -18.81
N SER A 67 8.40 3.78 -17.95
CA SER A 67 9.19 2.54 -18.02
C SER A 67 8.31 1.39 -17.53
N PRO A 68 7.30 0.99 -18.32
CA PRO A 68 6.31 0.01 -17.89
C PRO A 68 6.94 -1.37 -17.67
N LEU A 69 6.18 -2.26 -17.02
CA LEU A 69 6.62 -3.63 -16.77
C LEU A 69 6.93 -4.35 -18.10
N GLY A 70 8.21 -4.66 -18.31
CA GLY A 70 8.71 -5.18 -19.58
C GLY A 70 8.49 -6.68 -19.82
N THR A 71 7.67 -7.35 -19.02
CA THR A 71 7.39 -8.80 -19.17
C THR A 71 5.92 -9.12 -18.93
N ASN A 72 5.39 -10.00 -19.78
CA ASN A 72 4.09 -10.65 -19.62
C ASN A 72 4.21 -12.14 -19.27
N GLU A 73 5.43 -12.60 -18.97
CA GLU A 73 5.75 -13.98 -18.61
C GLU A 73 6.47 -14.04 -17.26
N GLY A 74 6.30 -15.16 -16.56
CA GLY A 74 6.90 -15.44 -15.25
C GLY A 74 5.88 -15.78 -14.17
N TRP A 75 6.36 -16.15 -12.99
CA TRP A 75 5.52 -16.53 -11.86
C TRP A 75 5.52 -15.44 -10.79
N PRO A 76 4.49 -14.56 -10.75
CA PRO A 76 4.45 -13.50 -9.76
C PRO A 76 4.28 -14.08 -8.36
N VAL A 77 5.10 -13.63 -7.41
CA VAL A 77 5.02 -14.03 -6.00
C VAL A 77 4.29 -12.96 -5.20
N GLN A 78 4.71 -11.71 -5.41
CA GLN A 78 4.12 -10.54 -4.78
C GLN A 78 4.32 -9.33 -5.71
N ALA A 79 3.36 -8.42 -5.74
CA ALA A 79 3.49 -7.17 -6.48
C ALA A 79 2.65 -6.08 -5.82
N GLU A 80 3.06 -4.82 -5.99
CA GLU A 80 2.22 -3.68 -5.68
C GLU A 80 2.41 -2.59 -6.74
N ALA A 81 1.34 -1.90 -7.08
CA ALA A 81 1.38 -0.74 -7.97
C ALA A 81 0.39 0.33 -7.52
N VAL A 82 0.65 1.58 -7.89
CA VAL A 82 -0.18 2.73 -7.55
C VAL A 82 -0.39 3.64 -8.74
N ARG A 83 -1.60 4.18 -8.86
CA ARG A 83 -1.98 5.23 -9.79
C ARG A 83 -2.88 6.23 -9.09
N GLY A 84 -2.29 7.31 -8.59
CA GLY A 84 -3.00 8.32 -7.80
C GLY A 84 -3.55 7.74 -6.50
N ASP A 85 -4.87 7.82 -6.32
CA ASP A 85 -5.56 7.37 -5.11
C ASP A 85 -5.91 5.87 -5.10
N ILE A 86 -5.59 5.15 -6.18
CA ILE A 86 -5.85 3.71 -6.28
C ILE A 86 -4.51 2.96 -6.28
N SER A 87 -4.45 1.84 -5.57
CA SER A 87 -3.35 0.87 -5.63
C SER A 87 -3.87 -0.55 -5.83
N ILE A 88 -3.04 -1.41 -6.40
CA ILE A 88 -3.25 -2.85 -6.44
C ILE A 88 -2.14 -3.54 -5.65
N SER A 89 -2.49 -4.58 -4.89
CA SER A 89 -1.55 -5.50 -4.24
C SER A 89 -1.87 -6.91 -4.71
N LEU A 90 -0.86 -7.65 -5.11
CA LEU A 90 -0.93 -9.05 -5.52
C LEU A 90 -0.12 -9.87 -4.53
N THR A 91 -0.72 -10.95 -4.02
CA THR A 91 -0.03 -11.94 -3.19
C THR A 91 -0.36 -13.34 -3.68
N LYS A 92 0.66 -14.20 -3.80
CA LYS A 92 0.47 -15.64 -4.07
C LYS A 92 -0.19 -16.32 -2.86
N ASP A 93 -1.24 -17.09 -3.14
CA ASP A 93 -1.96 -17.95 -2.18
C ASP A 93 -1.88 -19.41 -2.66
N PRO A 94 -2.05 -20.48 -1.85
CA PRO A 94 -1.93 -21.86 -2.35
C PRO A 94 -2.77 -22.16 -3.59
N ASP A 95 -3.99 -21.63 -3.65
CA ASP A 95 -4.97 -21.90 -4.73
C ASP A 95 -4.89 -20.93 -5.92
N GLY A 96 -3.94 -19.98 -5.89
CA GLY A 96 -3.81 -18.98 -6.95
C GLY A 96 -3.15 -17.70 -6.46
N TRP A 97 -3.78 -16.57 -6.74
CA TRP A 97 -3.37 -15.23 -6.35
C TRP A 97 -4.56 -14.46 -5.83
N ILE A 98 -4.31 -13.62 -4.84
CA ILE A 98 -5.26 -12.63 -4.35
C ILE A 98 -4.80 -11.27 -4.84
N LEU A 99 -5.69 -10.57 -5.55
CA LEU A 99 -5.54 -9.17 -5.89
C LEU A 99 -6.37 -8.34 -4.93
N ALA A 100 -5.76 -7.40 -4.22
CA ALA A 100 -6.44 -6.38 -3.45
C ALA A 100 -6.34 -5.05 -4.18
N PHE A 101 -7.48 -4.51 -4.58
CA PHE A 101 -7.61 -3.13 -5.06
C PHE A 101 -7.95 -2.26 -3.87
N ILE A 102 -7.11 -1.26 -3.60
CA ILE A 102 -7.28 -0.35 -2.47
C ILE A 102 -7.44 1.07 -3.02
N GLU A 103 -8.55 1.71 -2.67
CA GLU A 103 -8.86 3.10 -3.06
C GLU A 103 -8.88 4.01 -1.84
N LYS A 104 -8.23 5.17 -1.98
CA LYS A 104 -8.19 6.21 -0.96
C LYS A 104 -9.36 7.16 -1.14
N HIS A 105 -10.07 7.41 -0.05
CA HIS A 105 -11.23 8.30 -0.01
C HIS A 105 -11.10 9.37 1.08
N PRO A 106 -11.84 10.49 0.95
CA PRO A 106 -12.07 11.42 2.06
C PRO A 106 -12.64 10.71 3.29
N PRO A 107 -12.37 11.19 4.51
CA PRO A 107 -12.85 10.56 5.75
C PRO A 107 -14.39 10.49 5.80
N ARG A 108 -14.95 9.43 6.40
CA ARG A 108 -16.40 9.36 6.67
C ARG A 108 -16.75 10.10 7.96
N ASP A 109 -15.86 10.05 8.94
CA ASP A 109 -15.96 10.76 10.20
C ASP A 109 -14.58 11.17 10.76
N ASP A 110 -14.53 11.73 11.97
CA ASP A 110 -13.29 12.21 12.59
C ASP A 110 -12.38 11.10 13.15
N THR A 111 -12.79 9.84 13.00
CA THR A 111 -12.01 8.67 13.41
C THR A 111 -11.20 8.07 12.27
N ASP A 112 -11.55 8.38 11.01
CA ASP A 112 -10.86 7.90 9.81
C ASP A 112 -9.57 8.68 9.54
N LEU A 113 -8.42 8.03 9.81
CA LEU A 113 -7.10 8.66 9.71
C LEU A 113 -6.12 7.79 8.91
N LEU A 114 -5.34 8.40 8.04
CA LEU A 114 -4.25 7.76 7.28
C LEU A 114 -2.90 8.19 7.85
N ALA A 115 -1.98 7.24 8.02
CA ALA A 115 -0.58 7.48 8.36
C ALA A 115 0.33 7.08 7.21
N ALA A 116 1.17 8.01 6.75
CA ALA A 116 2.22 7.72 5.78
C ALA A 116 3.45 7.11 6.47
N THR A 117 3.99 6.03 5.91
CA THR A 117 5.23 5.37 6.39
C THR A 117 6.18 5.14 5.23
N GLU A 118 7.47 5.32 5.46
CA GLU A 118 8.54 5.13 4.49
C GLU A 118 9.44 3.96 4.90
N PHE A 119 9.70 3.02 3.97
CA PHE A 119 10.61 1.89 4.18
C PHE A 119 11.73 1.92 3.15
N ARG A 120 12.98 1.86 3.62
CA ARG A 120 14.14 1.79 2.70
C ARG A 120 14.20 0.42 2.04
N ARG A 121 14.36 0.40 0.72
CA ARG A 121 14.61 -0.84 -0.01
C ARG A 121 15.97 -1.40 0.39
N ARG A 122 16.07 -2.72 0.51
CA ARG A 122 17.31 -3.41 0.90
C ARG A 122 18.43 -3.24 -0.14
N ASP A 123 18.06 -3.15 -1.41
CA ASP A 123 18.97 -2.98 -2.54
C ASP A 123 19.49 -1.54 -2.71
N GLY A 124 19.07 -0.60 -1.85
CA GLY A 124 19.43 0.80 -1.95
C GLY A 124 18.77 1.55 -3.11
N GLY A 125 17.81 0.92 -3.82
CA GLY A 125 17.08 1.49 -4.95
C GLY A 125 16.01 2.52 -4.59
N GLY A 126 16.10 3.13 -3.40
CA GLY A 126 15.16 4.14 -2.91
C GLY A 126 14.30 3.68 -1.73
N THR A 127 13.15 4.33 -1.57
CA THR A 127 12.24 4.15 -0.43
C THR A 127 10.83 3.85 -0.93
N LEU A 128 10.19 2.84 -0.34
CA LEU A 128 8.78 2.49 -0.55
C LEU A 128 7.91 3.32 0.40
N CYS A 129 6.86 3.93 -0.12
CA CYS A 129 5.89 4.68 0.66
C CYS A 129 4.60 3.87 0.82
N TYR A 130 4.05 3.88 2.02
CA TYR A 130 2.77 3.26 2.34
C TYR A 130 1.87 4.22 3.10
N GLU A 131 0.57 4.07 2.92
CA GLU A 131 -0.44 4.71 3.77
C GLU A 131 -1.19 3.63 4.53
N THR A 132 -1.24 3.74 5.86
CA THR A 132 -2.02 2.86 6.73
C THR A 132 -3.25 3.60 7.24
N TYR A 133 -4.41 3.02 7.04
CA TYR A 133 -5.68 3.52 7.55
C TYR A 133 -5.95 2.99 8.96
N TRP A 134 -6.17 3.92 9.87
CA TRP A 134 -6.51 3.72 11.28
C TRP A 134 -7.91 4.25 11.54
N THR A 135 -8.71 3.46 12.25
CA THR A 135 -10.03 3.89 12.70
C THR A 135 -10.38 3.29 14.06
N LYS A 136 -11.48 3.79 14.62
CA LYS A 136 -12.06 3.26 15.85
C LYS A 136 -13.08 2.17 15.51
N LYS A 137 -12.90 0.96 16.04
CA LYS A 137 -13.79 -0.19 15.83
C LYS A 137 -14.33 -0.73 17.14
N ASP A 138 -15.54 -1.28 17.09
CA ASP A 138 -16.06 -2.13 18.15
C ASP A 138 -15.50 -3.54 17.98
N VAL A 139 -14.80 -4.01 19.01
CA VAL A 139 -14.20 -5.32 19.09
C VAL A 139 -14.76 -6.01 20.33
N PHE A 140 -15.78 -6.85 20.14
CA PHE A 140 -16.43 -7.60 21.21
C PHE A 140 -16.96 -6.70 22.36
N GLY A 141 -17.53 -5.53 22.03
CA GLY A 141 -18.08 -4.58 23.01
C GLY A 141 -17.04 -3.59 23.55
N GLN A 142 -15.79 -3.67 23.11
CA GLN A 142 -14.73 -2.74 23.45
C GLN A 142 -14.36 -1.88 22.25
N TRP A 143 -14.36 -0.56 22.44
CA TRP A 143 -13.88 0.37 21.43
C TRP A 143 -12.35 0.40 21.40
N GLU A 144 -11.77 0.02 20.26
CA GLU A 144 -10.33 0.01 20.03
C GLU A 144 -9.97 0.82 18.78
N ILE A 145 -8.78 1.43 18.78
CA ILE A 145 -8.20 2.04 17.58
C ILE A 145 -7.30 1.00 16.93
N ARG A 146 -7.58 0.64 15.68
CA ARG A 146 -6.86 -0.44 14.96
C ARG A 146 -6.48 0.00 13.55
N PRO A 147 -5.35 -0.52 13.02
CA PRO A 147 -5.09 -0.43 11.59
C PRO A 147 -6.09 -1.34 10.87
N GLU A 148 -6.79 -0.82 9.87
CA GLU A 148 -7.81 -1.54 9.13
C GLU A 148 -7.34 -1.98 7.75
N ALA A 149 -6.59 -1.12 7.06
CA ALA A 149 -6.04 -1.41 5.74
C ALA A 149 -4.74 -0.63 5.53
N PHE A 150 -3.96 -1.04 4.55
CA PHE A 150 -2.81 -0.28 4.07
C PHE A 150 -2.76 -0.32 2.55
N ARG A 151 -2.07 0.64 1.96
CA ARG A 151 -1.76 0.65 0.54
C ARG A 151 -0.33 1.07 0.26
N PHE A 152 0.24 0.56 -0.82
CA PHE A 152 1.40 1.16 -1.46
C PHE A 152 0.99 2.52 -2.05
N SER A 153 1.75 3.57 -1.73
CA SER A 153 1.48 4.95 -2.17
C SER A 153 2.57 5.52 -3.07
N GLY A 154 3.50 4.67 -3.53
CA GLY A 154 4.53 5.00 -4.52
C GLY A 154 5.95 4.92 -3.97
N PHE A 155 6.92 5.35 -4.78
CA PHE A 155 8.30 5.51 -4.33
C PHE A 155 8.54 6.93 -3.79
N SER A 156 9.37 7.08 -2.76
CA SER A 156 9.74 8.42 -2.27
C SER A 156 10.56 9.16 -3.33
N LYS A 157 10.11 10.36 -3.71
CA LYS A 157 10.77 11.20 -4.72
C LYS A 157 12.02 11.92 -4.20
N ARG A 158 12.33 11.82 -2.90
CA ARG A 158 13.41 12.55 -2.20
C ARG A 158 14.85 12.22 -2.65
N GLY A 159 15.04 11.43 -3.70
CA GLY A 159 16.37 11.03 -4.21
C GLY A 159 16.76 11.52 -5.60
N LYS A 160 15.90 12.26 -6.32
CA LYS A 160 16.23 12.75 -7.68
C LYS A 160 16.94 14.12 -7.70
N GLU A 161 16.90 14.91 -6.64
CA GLU A 161 17.51 16.26 -6.60
C GLU A 161 19.00 16.28 -6.17
N ASP A 162 19.51 15.26 -5.49
CA ASP A 162 20.90 15.25 -4.99
C ASP A 162 21.92 14.59 -5.95
N ARG A 163 21.54 14.35 -7.21
CA ARG A 163 22.42 13.75 -8.23
C ARG A 163 22.45 14.50 -9.57
N SER A 164 22.13 15.80 -9.54
CA SER A 164 22.39 16.73 -10.66
C SER A 164 23.57 17.63 -10.37
#